data_AF-A0A356W8K1-F1
#
_entry.id   AF-A0A356W8K1-F1
#
_cell.length_a   1.000
_cell.length_b   1.000
_cell.length_c   1.000
_cell.angle_alpha   90.00
_cell.angle_beta   90.00
_cell.angle_gamma   90.00
#
_symmetry.space_group_name_H-M   'P 1'
#
loop_
_entity.id
_entity.type
_entity.pdbx_description
1 polymer ?
#
loop_
_entity_poly.entity_id
_entity_poly.type
_entity_poly.pdbx_seq_one_letter_code
_entity_poly.pdbx_strand_id
1 'polypeptide(L)'
;MSDYVKQYEANRQRLIDGHAYDPEFEHDACGVGLVAALDGKPRREIVEMGIEALKNVWHRGAVDADGKTGDGAGIRVEVPQDFFREHVTRTGHNPTDDPICVGQIFLPRT
;
A
#
# COMPACT_ATOMS: atom_id res chain seq x y z
N MET A 1 -27.85 -11.06 -0.83
CA MET A 1 -26.75 -11.50 -1.71
C MET A 1 -26.90 -10.80 -3.05
N SER A 2 -25.92 -10.02 -3.49
CA SER A 2 -25.97 -9.31 -4.79
C SER A 2 -26.07 -10.31 -5.95
N ASP A 3 -26.76 -9.97 -7.04
CA ASP A 3 -26.84 -10.80 -8.25
C ASP A 3 -25.46 -11.19 -8.80
N TYR A 4 -24.46 -10.32 -8.58
CA TYR A 4 -23.06 -10.59 -8.87
C TYR A 4 -22.52 -11.83 -8.15
N VAL A 5 -22.80 -11.97 -6.85
CA VAL A 5 -22.28 -13.08 -6.05
C VAL A 5 -22.85 -14.41 -6.52
N LYS A 6 -24.16 -14.44 -6.82
CA LYS A 6 -24.81 -15.65 -7.35
C LYS A 6 -24.21 -16.07 -8.70
N GLN A 7 -23.93 -15.09 -9.57
CA GLN A 7 -23.33 -15.34 -10.87
C GLN A 7 -21.88 -15.83 -10.75
N TYR A 8 -21.10 -15.26 -9.84
CA TYR A 8 -19.74 -15.71 -9.53
C TYR A 8 -19.73 -17.17 -9.04
N GLU A 9 -20.57 -17.51 -8.06
CA GLU A 9 -20.66 -18.87 -7.50
C GLU A 9 -21.03 -19.89 -8.57
N ALA A 10 -22.03 -19.59 -9.41
CA ALA A 10 -22.44 -20.47 -10.50
C ALA A 10 -21.35 -20.69 -11.55
N ASN A 11 -20.58 -19.65 -11.89
CA ASN A 11 -19.47 -19.76 -12.84
C ASN A 11 -18.29 -20.51 -12.25
N ARG A 12 -17.94 -20.24 -10.98
CA ARG A 12 -16.90 -20.96 -10.26
C ARG A 12 -17.21 -22.46 -10.23
N GLN A 13 -18.44 -22.84 -9.89
CA GLN A 13 -18.84 -24.25 -9.88
C GLN A 13 -18.71 -24.92 -11.25
N ARG A 14 -19.10 -24.25 -12.34
CA ARG A 14 -18.91 -24.77 -13.70
C ARG A 14 -17.44 -25.02 -14.04
N LEU A 15 -16.54 -24.15 -13.58
CA LEU A 15 -15.11 -24.30 -13.82
C LEU A 15 -14.52 -25.47 -13.00
N ILE A 16 -15.00 -25.69 -11.77
CA ILE A 16 -14.64 -26.87 -10.96
C ILE A 16 -15.12 -28.15 -11.64
N ASP A 17 -16.41 -28.20 -12.01
CA ASP A 17 -17.02 -29.37 -12.64
C ASP A 17 -16.36 -29.70 -13.99
N GLY A 18 -15.88 -28.67 -14.70
CA GLY A 18 -15.15 -28.80 -15.96
C GLY A 18 -13.64 -29.05 -15.81
N HIS A 19 -13.12 -29.23 -14.59
CA HIS A 19 -11.69 -29.38 -14.29
C HIS A 19 -10.81 -28.23 -14.81
N ALA A 20 -11.39 -27.05 -14.99
CA ALA A 20 -10.70 -25.84 -15.47
C ALA A 20 -10.25 -24.91 -14.33
N TYR A 21 -10.64 -25.20 -13.09
CA TYR A 21 -10.27 -24.46 -11.89
C TYR A 21 -10.29 -25.41 -10.68
N ASP A 22 -9.22 -25.37 -9.89
CA ASP A 22 -9.13 -26.08 -8.62
C ASP A 22 -9.00 -25.03 -7.50
N PRO A 23 -9.97 -24.99 -6.55
CA PRO A 23 -9.92 -24.11 -5.40
C PRO A 23 -8.64 -24.22 -4.57
N GLU A 24 -7.98 -25.38 -4.55
CA GLU A 24 -6.77 -25.59 -3.74
C GLU A 24 -5.57 -24.78 -4.25
N PHE A 25 -5.58 -24.36 -5.53
CA PHE A 25 -4.54 -23.50 -6.12
C PHE A 25 -4.89 -22.01 -6.06
N GLU A 26 -6.01 -21.62 -5.44
CA GLU A 26 -6.35 -20.21 -5.27
C GLU A 26 -5.42 -19.59 -4.22
N HIS A 27 -4.57 -18.66 -4.68
CA HIS A 27 -3.60 -17.97 -3.84
C HIS A 27 -3.73 -16.47 -4.04
N ASP A 28 -3.98 -15.75 -2.94
CA ASP A 28 -4.03 -14.30 -2.95
C ASP A 28 -2.61 -13.74 -2.78
N ALA A 29 -2.06 -13.17 -3.84
CA ALA A 29 -0.66 -12.75 -3.94
C ALA A 29 -0.51 -11.25 -3.68
N CYS A 30 -0.82 -10.79 -2.46
CA CYS A 30 -0.51 -9.43 -1.98
C CYS A 30 -0.56 -9.36 -0.44
N GLY A 31 0.33 -8.57 0.16
CA GLY A 31 0.31 -8.27 1.60
C GLY A 31 -0.21 -6.87 1.89
N VAL A 32 -1.15 -6.75 2.82
CA VAL A 32 -1.61 -5.46 3.36
C VAL A 32 -1.48 -5.45 4.88
N GLY A 33 -1.23 -4.28 5.46
CA GLY A 33 -1.04 -4.12 6.90
C GLY A 33 -1.29 -2.70 7.36
N LEU A 34 -1.51 -2.54 8.67
CA LEU A 34 -1.73 -1.27 9.33
C LEU A 34 -1.00 -1.26 10.67
N VAL A 35 -0.36 -0.14 10.99
CA VAL A 35 0.21 0.13 12.31
C VAL A 35 -0.35 1.46 12.79
N ALA A 36 -0.82 1.51 14.04
CA ALA A 36 -1.43 2.69 14.62
C ALA A 36 -1.03 2.89 16.09
N ALA A 37 -0.85 4.14 16.48
CA ALA A 37 -0.69 4.53 17.86
C ALA A 37 -2.07 4.64 18.53
N LEU A 38 -2.36 3.79 19.52
CA LEU A 38 -3.67 3.78 20.20
C LEU A 38 -3.98 5.07 20.98
N ASP A 39 -2.95 5.81 21.37
CA ASP A 39 -3.06 7.10 22.06
C ASP A 39 -3.17 8.30 21.10
N GLY A 40 -3.15 8.05 19.79
CA GLY A 40 -3.23 9.08 18.75
C GLY A 40 -2.00 9.99 18.66
N LYS A 41 -0.90 9.69 19.37
CA LYS A 41 0.30 10.54 19.35
C LYS A 41 1.22 10.14 18.20
N PRO A 42 1.60 11.08 17.30
CA PRO A 42 2.52 10.81 16.21
C PRO A 42 3.88 10.31 16.71
N ARG A 43 4.41 9.25 16.09
CA ARG A 43 5.68 8.63 16.47
C ARG A 43 6.43 8.12 15.24
N ARG A 44 7.74 8.34 15.21
CA ARG A 44 8.65 7.80 14.17
C ARG A 44 8.59 6.27 14.10
N GLU A 45 8.48 5.64 15.27
CA GLU A 45 8.36 4.20 15.46
C GLU A 45 7.24 3.57 14.61
N ILE A 46 6.11 4.25 14.44
CA ILE A 46 4.97 3.75 13.62
C ILE A 46 5.38 3.60 12.15
N VAL A 47 6.16 4.55 11.64
CA VAL A 47 6.67 4.50 10.26
C VAL A 47 7.75 3.42 10.13
N GLU A 48 8.59 3.22 11.15
CA GLU A 48 9.62 2.17 11.18
C GLU A 48 8.99 0.77 11.16
N MET A 49 7.99 0.54 11.99
CA MET A 49 7.21 -0.70 11.99
C MET A 49 6.52 -0.94 10.63
N GLY A 50 5.99 0.09 9.98
CA GLY A 50 5.42 -0.04 8.63
C GLY A 50 6.45 -0.48 7.59
N ILE A 51 7.66 0.08 7.63
CA ILE A 51 8.77 -0.33 6.76
C ILE A 51 9.23 -1.76 7.08
N GLU A 52 9.31 -2.12 8.35
CA GLU A 52 9.66 -3.47 8.78
C GLU A 52 8.63 -4.50 8.30
N ALA A 53 7.34 -4.18 8.39
CA ALA A 53 6.29 -5.04 7.84
C ALA A 53 6.45 -5.25 6.34
N LEU A 54 6.72 -4.19 5.57
CA LEU A 54 6.95 -4.28 4.12
C LEU A 54 8.18 -5.12 3.76
N LYS A 55 9.22 -5.11 4.61
CA LYS A 55 10.39 -5.99 4.44
C LYS A 55 10.07 -7.48 4.65
N ASN A 56 8.97 -7.82 5.30
CA ASN A 56 8.61 -9.20 5.64
C ASN A 56 7.61 -9.85 4.68
N VAL A 57 7.12 -9.15 3.65
CA VAL A 57 6.13 -9.66 2.68
C VAL A 57 6.73 -10.06 1.32
N TRP A 58 8.06 -10.07 1.17
CA TRP A 58 8.75 -10.41 -0.09
C TRP A 58 8.39 -11.79 -0.64
N HIS A 59 8.12 -12.77 0.23
CA HIS A 59 7.75 -14.13 -0.15
C HIS A 59 6.35 -14.23 -0.79
N ARG A 60 5.58 -13.13 -0.79
CA ARG A 60 4.23 -13.03 -1.39
C ARG A 60 4.18 -12.08 -2.59
N GLY A 61 5.28 -11.44 -2.93
CA GLY A 61 5.38 -10.56 -4.10
C GLY A 61 5.90 -11.31 -5.31
N ALA A 62 5.43 -10.95 -6.50
CA ALA A 62 6.12 -11.34 -7.72
C ALA A 62 7.48 -10.62 -7.74
N VAL A 63 8.55 -11.40 -7.92
CA VAL A 63 9.92 -10.89 -8.07
C VAL A 63 10.36 -11.25 -9.48
N ASP A 64 10.76 -10.25 -10.25
CA ASP A 64 11.29 -10.49 -11.59
C ASP A 64 12.70 -11.12 -11.50
N ALA A 65 13.14 -11.75 -12.59
CA ALA A 65 14.41 -12.46 -12.67
C ALA A 65 15.65 -11.55 -12.44
N ASP A 66 15.49 -10.23 -12.52
CA ASP A 66 16.56 -9.26 -12.27
C ASP A 66 16.88 -9.05 -10.78
N GLY A 67 16.04 -9.57 -9.88
CA GLY A 67 16.17 -9.41 -8.43
C GLY A 67 15.97 -7.98 -7.92
N LYS A 68 15.43 -7.09 -8.76
CA LYS A 68 15.21 -5.66 -8.47
C LYS A 68 13.76 -5.24 -8.71
N THR A 69 13.16 -5.77 -9.76
CA THR A 69 11.81 -5.42 -10.20
C THR A 69 10.79 -6.23 -9.42
N GLY A 70 9.76 -5.52 -8.93
CA GLY A 70 8.56 -6.10 -8.36
C GLY A 70 7.36 -5.25 -8.77
N ASP A 71 6.15 -5.81 -8.64
CA ASP A 71 4.92 -5.19 -9.17
C ASP A 71 4.59 -3.85 -8.51
N GLY A 72 4.93 -3.71 -7.23
CA GLY A 72 4.76 -2.47 -6.49
C GLY A 72 4.74 -2.65 -4.98
N ALA A 73 5.19 -1.63 -4.26
CA ALA A 73 5.06 -1.52 -2.81
C ALA A 73 4.80 -0.05 -2.46
N GLY A 74 4.09 0.19 -1.36
CA GLY A 74 3.78 1.54 -0.91
C GLY A 74 3.52 1.62 0.58
N ILE A 75 3.75 2.80 1.14
CA ILE A 75 3.43 3.13 2.52
C ILE A 75 2.68 4.47 2.54
N ARG A 76 1.55 4.51 3.24
CA ARG A 76 0.79 5.75 3.48
C ARG A 76 1.01 6.18 4.91
N VAL A 77 1.50 7.41 5.09
CA VAL A 77 1.69 8.06 6.38
C VAL A 77 1.01 9.42 6.37
N GLU A 78 0.85 10.01 7.55
CA GLU A 78 0.44 11.41 7.67
C GLU A 78 1.53 12.33 7.09
N VAL A 79 1.14 13.51 6.59
CA VAL A 79 2.09 14.51 6.09
C VAL A 79 2.99 14.96 7.24
N PRO A 80 4.31 14.69 7.22
CA PRO A 80 5.20 15.06 8.32
C PRO A 80 5.41 16.57 8.35
N GLN A 81 4.62 17.26 9.18
CA GLN A 81 4.55 18.73 9.19
C GLN A 81 5.91 19.38 9.43
N ASP A 82 6.68 18.89 10.40
CA ASP A 82 7.99 19.45 10.73
C ASP A 82 8.97 19.38 9.54
N PHE A 83 8.98 18.26 8.82
CA PHE A 83 9.81 18.08 7.63
C PHE A 83 9.45 19.08 6.52
N PHE A 84 8.16 19.25 6.25
CA PHE A 84 7.71 20.19 5.21
C PHE A 84 7.87 21.65 5.64
N ARG A 85 7.67 21.98 6.93
CA ARG A 85 7.93 23.32 7.48
C ARG A 85 9.39 23.70 7.32
N GLU A 86 10.31 22.81 7.67
CA GLU A 86 11.74 23.02 7.48
C GLU A 86 12.06 23.30 6.00
N HIS A 87 11.50 22.51 5.09
CA HIS A 87 11.68 22.72 3.65
C HIS A 87 11.18 24.09 3.19
N VAL A 88 9.97 24.49 3.60
CA VAL A 88 9.38 25.80 3.27
C VAL A 88 10.24 26.93 3.82
N THR A 89 10.68 26.85 5.08
CA THR A 89 11.57 27.83 5.70
C THR A 89 12.88 27.99 4.92
N ARG A 90 13.46 26.89 4.45
CA ARG A 90 14.70 26.91 3.65
C ARG A 90 14.53 27.63 2.30
N THR A 91 13.31 27.76 1.79
CA THR A 91 13.01 28.54 0.58
C THR A 91 12.80 30.04 0.84
N GLY A 92 12.96 30.49 2.09
CA GLY A 92 12.83 31.90 2.50
C GLY A 92 11.42 32.32 2.90
N HIS A 93 10.49 31.37 3.03
CA HIS A 93 9.12 31.62 3.47
C HIS A 93 8.99 31.38 4.98
N ASN A 94 8.07 32.08 5.64
CA ASN A 94 7.74 31.83 7.04
C ASN A 94 6.40 31.07 7.09
N PRO A 95 6.39 29.74 7.30
CA PRO A 95 5.14 28.98 7.34
C PRO A 95 4.26 29.41 8.53
N THR A 96 2.94 29.51 8.32
CA THR A 96 1.95 29.76 9.39
C THR A 96 1.74 28.51 10.23
N ASP A 97 0.98 28.59 11.33
CA ASP A 97 0.66 27.41 12.14
C ASP A 97 -0.32 26.43 11.46
N ASP A 98 -0.90 26.81 10.32
CA ASP A 98 -1.82 25.96 9.58
C ASP A 98 -1.14 24.69 9.04
N PRO A 99 -1.87 23.57 8.89
CA PRO A 99 -1.33 22.35 8.30
C PRO A 99 -0.87 22.58 6.85
N ILE A 100 0.34 22.13 6.55
CA ILE A 100 0.85 22.06 5.19
C ILE A 100 0.16 20.88 4.48
N CYS A 101 -0.44 21.19 3.32
CA CYS A 101 -1.02 20.21 2.41
C CYS A 101 -0.01 19.85 1.31
N VAL A 102 0.06 18.56 0.96
CA VAL A 102 0.99 18.05 -0.05
C VAL A 102 0.23 17.23 -1.08
N GLY A 103 0.47 17.53 -2.35
CA GLY A 103 0.07 16.69 -3.48
C GLY A 103 1.27 15.90 -3.99
N GLN A 104 1.22 14.57 -3.91
CA GLN A 104 2.21 13.68 -4.53
C GLN A 104 1.72 13.28 -5.91
N ILE A 105 2.42 13.68 -6.97
CA ILE A 105 1.98 13.57 -8.36
C ILE A 105 3.06 12.90 -9.20
N PHE A 106 2.68 11.93 -10.04
CA PHE A 106 3.52 11.44 -11.12
C PHE A 106 3.29 12.27 -12.38
N LEU A 107 4.36 12.85 -12.91
CA LEU A 107 4.35 13.61 -14.16
C LEU A 107 5.01 12.77 -15.28
N PRO A 108 4.67 13.01 -16.56
CA PRO A 108 5.37 12.38 -17.68
C PRO A 108 6.87 12.66 -17.63
N ARG A 109 7.67 11.63 -17.89
CA ARG A 109 9.12 11.77 -18.08
C ARG A 109 9.39 11.76 -19.59
N THR A 110 9.33 12.93 -20.21
CA THR A 110 9.68 13.16 -21.61
C THR A 110 11.17 13.42 -21.78
#